data_AF-G8NWT7-F1
#
_entry.id   AF-G8NWT7-F1
#
_cell.length_a   1.000
_cell.length_b   1.000
_cell.length_c   1.000
_cell.angle_alpha   90.00
_cell.angle_beta   90.00
_cell.angle_gamma   90.00
#
_symmetry.space_group_name_H-M   'P 1'
#
loop_
_entity.id
_entity.type
_entity.pdbx_description
1 polymer ?
#
loop_
_entity_poly.entity_id
_entity_poly.type
_entity_poly.pdbx_seq_one_letter_code
_entity_poly.pdbx_strand_id
1 'polypeptide(L)'
;MSQSHVQDHIELIAKHEQEFLSQRSRAVRASDAIAGFVGSLSFVVGHLCVFALWIGYNLLPHTRHFDPAPFSLLQTCVAMESILVASFILMRQTRLGRRSDERDHLMLQILMLTEKEITAVLGMDRHIANEMGLSREANTKEVRELSQDTSIEDVAQTIREKLPEK
;
A
#
# COMPACT_ATOMS: atom_id res chain seq x y z
N MET A 1 6.62 -33.92 -15.57
CA MET A 1 5.68 -33.00 -16.25
C MET A 1 5.22 -31.81 -15.39
N SER A 2 5.54 -31.73 -14.08
CA SER A 2 5.12 -30.59 -13.23
C SER A 2 6.06 -29.36 -13.27
N GLN A 3 7.30 -29.49 -13.76
CA GLN A 3 8.25 -28.37 -13.77
C GLN A 3 8.05 -27.34 -14.90
N SER A 4 7.42 -27.71 -16.03
CA SER A 4 7.22 -26.75 -17.14
C SER A 4 6.21 -25.66 -16.78
N HIS A 5 5.09 -26.02 -16.13
CA HIS A 5 4.06 -25.06 -15.73
C HIS A 5 4.57 -23.99 -14.76
N VAL A 6 5.46 -24.36 -13.82
CA VAL A 6 6.04 -23.41 -12.87
C VAL A 6 7.00 -22.44 -13.57
N GLN A 7 7.81 -22.94 -14.51
CA GLN A 7 8.69 -22.10 -15.33
C GLN A 7 7.89 -21.16 -16.24
N ASP A 8 6.84 -21.66 -16.90
CA ASP A 8 5.96 -20.86 -17.75
C ASP A 8 5.25 -19.75 -16.96
N HIS A 9 4.82 -20.04 -15.73
CA HIS A 9 4.19 -19.05 -14.84
C HIS A 9 5.20 -18.00 -14.33
N ILE A 10 6.41 -18.42 -13.96
CA ILE A 10 7.48 -17.51 -13.55
C ILE A 10 7.87 -16.60 -14.72
N GLU A 11 7.94 -17.12 -15.93
CA GLU A 11 8.29 -16.37 -17.13
C GLU A 11 7.16 -15.43 -17.56
N LEU A 12 5.89 -15.81 -17.40
CA LEU A 12 4.73 -14.92 -17.58
C LEU A 12 4.73 -13.76 -16.58
N ILE A 13 4.97 -14.04 -15.29
CA ILE A 13 5.04 -13.01 -14.25
C ILE A 13 6.23 -12.08 -14.51
N ALA A 14 7.40 -12.64 -14.84
CA ALA A 14 8.60 -11.86 -15.16
C ALA A 14 8.38 -10.98 -16.40
N LYS A 15 7.74 -11.51 -17.45
CA LYS A 15 7.44 -10.75 -18.66
C LYS A 15 6.42 -9.65 -18.40
N HIS A 16 5.41 -9.90 -17.58
CA HIS A 16 4.42 -8.88 -17.23
C HIS A 16 5.02 -7.76 -16.37
N GLU A 17 5.84 -8.11 -15.39
CA GLU A 17 6.62 -7.15 -14.59
C GLU A 17 7.57 -6.34 -15.51
N GLN A 18 8.23 -7.01 -16.45
CA GLN A 18 9.17 -6.37 -17.38
C GLN A 18 8.46 -5.45 -18.40
N GLU A 19 7.25 -5.78 -18.86
CA GLU A 19 6.41 -4.91 -19.69
C GLU A 19 5.86 -3.71 -18.90
N PHE A 20 5.48 -3.91 -17.64
CA PHE A 20 5.11 -2.85 -16.71
C PHE A 20 6.29 -1.91 -16.39
N LEU A 21 7.51 -2.42 -16.35
CA LEU A 21 8.73 -1.65 -16.14
C LEU A 21 9.21 -0.98 -17.44
N SER A 22 9.08 -1.61 -18.60
CA SER A 22 9.56 -1.09 -19.89
C SER A 22 8.68 0.04 -20.43
N GLN A 23 7.39 0.07 -20.09
CA GLN A 23 6.50 1.20 -20.42
C GLN A 23 6.66 2.40 -19.47
N ARG A 24 7.47 2.31 -18.41
CA ARG A 24 7.71 3.45 -17.50
C ARG A 24 8.63 4.48 -18.16
N SER A 25 8.00 5.52 -18.68
CA SER A 25 8.62 6.77 -19.10
C SER A 25 9.74 7.22 -18.16
N ARG A 26 10.84 7.74 -18.72
CA ARG A 26 12.00 8.27 -17.98
C ARG A 26 11.58 9.27 -16.88
N ALA A 27 10.47 9.96 -17.07
CA ALA A 27 9.85 10.85 -16.09
C ALA A 27 9.38 10.14 -14.81
N VAL A 28 8.83 8.92 -14.91
CA VAL A 28 8.41 8.11 -13.75
C VAL A 28 9.61 7.64 -12.96
N ARG A 29 10.70 7.24 -13.62
CA ARG A 29 11.93 6.83 -12.94
C ARG A 29 12.61 7.99 -12.22
N ALA A 30 12.61 9.18 -12.83
CA ALA A 30 13.05 10.40 -12.17
C ALA A 30 12.14 10.78 -10.99
N SER A 31 10.82 10.68 -11.16
CA SER A 31 9.84 10.92 -10.11
C SER A 31 9.98 9.96 -8.93
N ASP A 32 10.17 8.66 -9.16
CA ASP A 32 10.35 7.66 -8.09
C ASP A 32 11.67 7.89 -7.32
N ALA A 33 12.74 8.30 -8.01
CA ALA A 33 14.01 8.66 -7.37
C ALA A 33 13.90 9.93 -6.51
N ILE A 34 13.24 10.98 -7.05
CA ILE A 34 12.98 12.24 -6.33
C ILE A 34 12.07 11.97 -5.13
N ALA A 35 11.01 11.17 -5.29
CA ALA A 35 10.09 10.83 -4.23
C ALA A 35 10.73 10.00 -3.10
N GLY A 36 11.73 9.17 -3.43
CA GLY A 36 12.56 8.47 -2.45
C GLY A 36 13.50 9.42 -1.70
N PHE A 37 14.10 10.38 -2.40
CA PHE A 37 15.01 11.37 -1.82
C PHE A 37 14.29 12.38 -0.92
N VAL A 38 13.17 12.95 -1.37
CA VAL A 38 12.33 13.93 -0.64
C VAL A 38 11.82 13.36 0.69
N GLY A 39 11.57 12.04 0.76
CA GLY A 39 11.13 11.37 1.99
C GLY A 39 12.27 10.94 2.92
N SER A 40 13.54 11.23 2.59
CA SER A 40 14.69 10.80 3.38
C SER A 40 15.11 11.85 4.42
N LEU A 41 15.58 11.40 5.57
CA LEU A 41 16.18 12.26 6.59
C LEU A 41 17.37 13.06 6.04
N SER A 42 18.10 12.52 5.06
CA SER A 42 19.22 13.19 4.41
C SER A 42 18.80 14.45 3.63
N PHE A 43 17.59 14.46 3.06
CA PHE A 43 17.05 15.64 2.36
C PHE A 43 16.80 16.79 3.34
N VAL A 44 16.22 16.48 4.50
CA VAL A 44 15.94 17.46 5.57
C VAL A 44 17.24 18.07 6.09
N VAL A 45 18.24 17.23 6.40
CA VAL A 45 19.54 17.72 6.89
C VAL A 45 20.24 18.59 5.84
N GLY A 46 20.21 18.18 4.56
CA GLY A 46 20.76 18.97 3.46
C GLY A 46 20.10 20.34 3.33
N HIS A 47 18.77 20.41 3.42
CA HIS A 47 18.02 21.68 3.38
C HIS A 47 18.38 22.60 4.54
N LEU A 48 18.46 22.06 5.76
CA LEU A 48 18.87 22.82 6.93
C LEU A 48 20.29 23.39 6.77
N CYS A 49 21.22 22.61 6.23
CA CYS A 49 22.58 23.07 5.94
C CYS A 49 22.59 24.19 4.90
N VAL A 50 21.82 24.06 3.81
CA VAL A 50 21.71 25.11 2.78
C VAL A 50 21.14 26.39 3.35
N PHE A 51 20.07 26.32 4.15
CA PHE A 51 19.49 27.50 4.81
C PHE A 51 20.45 28.14 5.80
N ALA A 52 21.13 27.34 6.63
CA ALA A 52 22.13 27.84 7.56
C ALA A 52 23.29 28.54 6.84
N LEU A 53 23.76 27.97 5.72
CA LEU A 53 24.81 28.55 4.91
C LEU A 53 24.36 29.84 4.21
N TRP A 54 23.12 29.89 3.70
CA TRP A 54 22.54 31.09 3.07
C TRP A 54 22.39 32.24 4.07
N ILE A 55 21.81 31.95 5.24
CA ILE A 55 21.64 32.93 6.32
C ILE A 55 23.00 33.40 6.83
N GLY A 56 23.93 32.46 7.06
CA GLY A 56 25.29 32.77 7.49
C GLY A 56 26.01 33.69 6.51
N TYR A 57 25.99 33.36 5.20
CA TYR A 57 26.60 34.19 4.16
C TYR A 57 25.99 35.60 4.09
N ASN A 58 24.67 35.72 4.22
CA ASN A 58 23.99 37.02 4.18
C ASN A 58 24.05 37.81 5.48
N LEU A 59 24.53 37.24 6.59
CA LEU A 59 24.75 37.95 7.86
C LEU A 59 26.20 38.43 8.02
N LEU A 60 27.11 38.02 7.14
CA LEU A 60 28.52 38.42 7.21
C LEU A 60 28.69 39.93 6.90
N PRO A 61 29.28 40.71 7.84
CA PRO A 61 29.35 42.17 7.72
C PRO A 61 30.31 42.69 6.64
N HIS A 62 31.15 41.82 6.04
CA HIS A 62 32.14 42.18 5.01
C HIS A 62 31.72 41.81 3.59
N THR A 63 30.53 41.25 3.39
CA THR A 63 30.01 40.86 2.08
C THR A 63 28.84 41.76 1.67
N ARG A 64 28.71 42.02 0.36
CA ARG A 64 27.50 42.66 -0.17
C ARG A 64 26.33 41.72 0.11
N HIS A 65 25.41 42.14 0.95
CA HIS A 65 24.25 41.35 1.36
C HIS A 65 23.41 41.09 0.11
N PHE A 66 23.42 39.84 -0.37
CA PHE A 66 22.73 39.44 -1.59
C PHE A 66 21.22 39.36 -1.37
N ASP A 67 20.82 38.90 -0.18
CA ASP A 67 19.45 38.76 0.28
C ASP A 67 19.36 39.32 1.72
N PRO A 68 19.21 40.65 1.89
CA PRO A 68 19.13 41.26 3.21
C PRO A 68 17.87 40.79 3.95
N ALA A 69 17.93 40.77 5.29
CA ALA A 69 16.78 40.46 6.13
C ALA A 69 15.59 41.34 5.72
N PRO A 70 14.42 40.76 5.39
CA PRO A 70 13.89 39.47 5.84
C PRO A 70 14.14 38.24 4.92
N PHE A 71 15.10 38.27 3.99
CA PHE A 71 15.43 37.17 3.07
C PHE A 71 14.32 36.86 2.03
N SER A 72 13.86 37.87 1.30
CA SER A 72 12.71 37.74 0.38
C SER A 72 12.97 36.77 -0.78
N LEU A 73 14.22 36.65 -1.24
CA LEU A 73 14.58 35.73 -2.33
C LEU A 73 14.52 34.29 -1.84
N LEU A 74 15.13 34.01 -0.68
CA LEU A 74 15.06 32.69 -0.06
C LEU A 74 13.61 32.26 0.18
N GLN A 75 12.78 33.15 0.74
CA GLN A 75 11.36 32.84 1.00
C GLN A 75 10.60 32.44 -0.27
N THR A 76 10.82 33.16 -1.37
CA THR A 76 10.10 32.90 -2.63
C THR A 76 10.57 31.58 -3.26
N CYS A 77 11.87 31.31 -3.26
CA CYS A 77 12.42 30.05 -3.75
C CYS A 77 11.90 28.85 -2.94
N VAL A 78 11.93 28.94 -1.61
CA VAL A 78 11.44 27.88 -0.70
C VAL A 78 9.94 27.66 -0.86
N ALA A 79 9.15 28.72 -1.01
CA ALA A 79 7.71 28.60 -1.25
C ALA A 79 7.41 27.83 -2.55
N MET A 80 8.11 28.16 -3.64
CA MET A 80 7.98 27.45 -4.92
C MET A 80 8.42 25.98 -4.81
N GLU A 81 9.55 25.72 -4.16
CA GLU A 81 10.07 24.37 -3.94
C GLU A 81 9.10 23.52 -3.11
N SER A 82 8.52 24.10 -2.06
CA SER A 82 7.56 23.42 -1.19
C SER A 82 6.33 22.91 -1.95
N ILE A 83 5.79 23.69 -2.90
CA ILE A 83 4.66 23.26 -3.73
C ILE A 83 5.04 22.04 -4.59
N LEU A 84 6.24 22.03 -5.18
CA LEU A 84 6.74 20.90 -5.98
C LEU A 84 6.93 19.66 -5.11
N VAL A 85 7.57 19.81 -3.95
CA VAL A 85 7.77 18.73 -2.96
C VAL A 85 6.44 18.15 -2.50
N ALA A 86 5.47 18.99 -2.11
CA ALA A 86 4.14 18.57 -1.71
C ALA A 86 3.41 17.80 -2.82
N SER A 87 3.52 18.25 -4.07
CA SER A 87 2.95 17.57 -5.23
C SER A 87 3.57 16.17 -5.44
N PHE A 88 4.90 16.05 -5.31
CA PHE A 88 5.58 14.76 -5.40
C PHE A 88 5.21 13.82 -4.26
N ILE A 89 5.07 14.34 -3.03
CA ILE A 89 4.60 13.57 -1.87
C ILE A 89 3.19 13.03 -2.15
N LEU A 90 2.26 13.88 -2.63
CA LEU A 90 0.90 13.48 -2.93
C LEU A 90 0.87 12.41 -4.03
N MET A 91 1.65 12.58 -5.10
CA MET A 91 1.77 11.57 -6.16
C MET A 91 2.29 10.22 -5.61
N ARG A 92 3.26 10.24 -4.70
CA ARG A 92 3.77 9.03 -4.03
C ARG A 92 2.69 8.39 -3.16
N GLN A 93 1.95 9.20 -2.40
CA GLN A 93 0.85 8.74 -1.56
C GLN A 93 -0.25 8.10 -2.38
N THR A 94 -0.70 8.71 -3.48
CA THR A 94 -1.72 8.13 -4.37
C THR A 94 -1.25 6.80 -4.95
N ARG A 95 0.02 6.68 -5.36
CA ARG A 95 0.58 5.43 -5.88
C ARG A 95 0.62 4.33 -4.81
N LEU A 96 1.01 4.66 -3.58
CA LEU A 96 1.04 3.72 -2.46
C LEU A 96 -0.38 3.31 -2.05
N GLY A 97 -1.34 4.24 -2.04
CA GLY A 97 -2.74 3.98 -1.77
C GLY A 97 -3.32 2.96 -2.75
N ARG A 98 -3.17 3.18 -4.05
CA ARG A 98 -3.64 2.22 -5.08
C ARG A 98 -3.08 0.82 -4.89
N ARG A 99 -1.79 0.70 -4.55
CA ARG A 99 -1.15 -0.60 -4.27
C ARG A 99 -1.68 -1.25 -2.99
N SER A 100 -2.01 -0.44 -1.98
CA SER A 100 -2.67 -0.94 -0.77
C SER A 100 -4.04 -1.49 -1.11
N ASP A 101 -4.85 -0.73 -1.86
CA ASP A 101 -6.20 -1.13 -2.26
C ASP A 101 -6.20 -2.43 -3.07
N GLU A 102 -5.26 -2.58 -4.02
CA GLU A 102 -5.06 -3.81 -4.79
C GLU A 102 -4.70 -5.00 -3.88
N ARG A 103 -3.81 -4.81 -2.91
CA ARG A 103 -3.44 -5.85 -1.93
C ARG A 103 -4.60 -6.21 -1.03
N ASP A 104 -5.38 -5.24 -0.58
CA ASP A 104 -6.53 -5.46 0.29
C ASP A 104 -7.61 -6.24 -0.45
N HIS A 105 -7.84 -5.96 -1.73
CA HIS A 105 -8.75 -6.73 -2.57
C HIS A 105 -8.29 -8.18 -2.76
N LEU A 106 -7.01 -8.41 -3.04
CA LEU A 106 -6.45 -9.77 -3.15
C LEU A 106 -6.53 -10.53 -1.82
N MET A 107 -6.26 -9.85 -0.71
CA MET A 107 -6.32 -10.44 0.63
C MET A 107 -7.75 -10.84 0.99
N LEU A 108 -8.74 -10.03 0.64
CA LEU A 108 -10.15 -10.38 0.78
C LEU A 108 -10.49 -11.65 -0.01
N GLN A 109 -10.07 -11.75 -1.28
CA GLN A 109 -10.32 -12.96 -2.08
C GLN A 109 -9.70 -14.22 -1.49
N ILE A 110 -8.46 -14.13 -0.99
CA ILE A 110 -7.78 -15.26 -0.33
C ILE A 110 -8.51 -15.66 0.94
N LEU A 111 -8.93 -14.70 1.75
CA LEU A 111 -9.69 -14.95 2.96
C LEU A 111 -10.99 -15.69 2.64
N MET A 112 -11.69 -15.27 1.58
CA MET A 112 -12.93 -15.91 1.15
C MET A 112 -12.73 -17.33 0.64
N LEU A 113 -11.65 -17.57 -0.11
CA LEU A 113 -11.31 -18.93 -0.53
C LEU A 113 -10.99 -19.81 0.68
N THR A 114 -10.20 -19.28 1.61
CA THR A 114 -9.81 -19.97 2.85
C THR A 114 -11.02 -20.31 3.69
N GLU A 115 -11.97 -19.40 3.82
CA GLU A 115 -13.24 -19.64 4.52
C GLU A 115 -14.00 -20.80 3.89
N LYS A 116 -14.17 -20.81 2.55
CA LYS A 116 -14.83 -21.92 1.84
C LYS A 116 -14.14 -23.26 2.04
N GLU A 117 -12.80 -23.27 1.99
CA GLU A 117 -12.00 -24.48 2.24
C GLU A 117 -12.18 -24.98 3.67
N ILE A 118 -12.15 -24.08 4.67
CA ILE A 118 -12.39 -24.42 6.08
C ILE A 118 -13.82 -24.97 6.27
N THR A 119 -14.83 -24.34 5.68
CA THR A 119 -16.22 -24.82 5.74
C THR A 119 -16.37 -26.20 5.11
N ALA A 120 -15.69 -26.45 3.98
CA ALA A 120 -15.68 -27.77 3.35
C ALA A 120 -15.01 -28.82 4.23
N VAL A 121 -13.85 -28.50 4.82
CA VAL A 121 -13.15 -29.39 5.77
C VAL A 121 -14.02 -29.67 6.99
N LEU A 122 -14.67 -28.66 7.57
CA LEU A 122 -15.57 -28.83 8.70
C LEU A 122 -16.78 -29.70 8.33
N GLY A 123 -17.29 -29.56 7.10
CA GLY A 123 -18.33 -30.44 6.55
C GLY A 123 -17.87 -31.90 6.47
N MET A 124 -16.65 -32.15 6.00
CA MET A 124 -16.05 -33.50 5.96
C MET A 124 -15.85 -34.07 7.36
N ASP A 125 -15.32 -33.29 8.30
CA ASP A 125 -15.11 -33.71 9.69
C ASP A 125 -16.43 -34.05 10.39
N ARG A 126 -17.49 -33.26 10.15
CA ARG A 126 -18.84 -33.57 10.63
C ARG A 126 -19.36 -34.89 10.07
N HIS A 127 -19.12 -35.16 8.79
CA HIS A 127 -19.52 -36.43 8.17
C HIS A 127 -18.79 -37.62 8.81
N ILE A 128 -17.46 -37.51 9.00
CA ILE A 128 -16.64 -38.55 9.65
C ILE A 128 -17.09 -38.76 11.10
N ALA A 129 -17.33 -37.69 11.86
CA ALA A 129 -17.78 -37.76 13.24
C ALA A 129 -19.16 -38.45 13.36
N ASN A 130 -20.06 -38.24 12.40
CA ASN A 130 -21.35 -38.94 12.37
C ASN A 130 -21.17 -40.44 12.13
N GLU A 131 -20.31 -40.84 11.18
CA GLU A 131 -20.00 -42.26 10.91
C GLU A 131 -19.35 -42.95 12.12
N MET A 132 -18.56 -42.23 12.91
CA MET A 132 -17.91 -42.75 14.14
C MET A 132 -18.82 -42.74 15.38
N GLY A 133 -20.11 -42.40 15.24
CA GLY A 133 -21.06 -42.37 16.36
C GLY A 133 -20.94 -41.16 17.28
N LEU A 134 -20.15 -40.14 16.90
CA LEU A 134 -19.99 -38.87 17.62
C LEU A 134 -21.00 -37.81 17.17
N SER A 135 -22.18 -38.23 16.70
CA SER A 135 -23.19 -37.35 16.10
C SER A 135 -23.66 -36.23 17.03
N ARG A 136 -23.58 -36.42 18.35
CA ARG A 136 -23.98 -35.40 19.33
C ARG A 136 -23.02 -34.20 19.32
N GLU A 137 -21.72 -34.45 19.18
CA GLU A 137 -20.70 -33.40 19.12
C GLU A 137 -20.69 -32.73 17.75
N ALA A 138 -20.78 -33.52 16.68
CA ALA A 138 -20.84 -33.04 15.31
C ALA A 138 -22.05 -32.12 15.06
N ASN A 139 -23.18 -32.30 15.75
CA ASN A 139 -24.41 -31.51 15.55
C ASN A 139 -24.65 -30.42 16.60
N THR A 140 -23.62 -30.03 17.33
CA THR A 140 -23.67 -28.86 18.23
C THR A 140 -24.04 -27.60 17.43
N LYS A 141 -24.82 -26.71 18.04
CA LYS A 141 -25.29 -25.47 17.40
C LYS A 141 -24.13 -24.67 16.78
N GLU A 142 -23.05 -24.49 17.55
CA GLU A 142 -21.84 -23.78 17.14
C GLU A 142 -21.17 -24.40 15.90
N VAL A 143 -20.90 -25.71 15.92
CA VAL A 143 -20.29 -26.43 14.79
C VAL A 143 -21.18 -26.40 13.56
N ARG A 144 -22.51 -26.37 13.73
CA ARG A 144 -23.45 -26.27 12.61
C ARG A 144 -23.42 -24.88 11.97
N GLU A 145 -23.45 -23.83 12.79
CA GLU A 145 -23.36 -22.44 12.34
C GLU A 145 -22.04 -22.18 11.61
N LEU A 146 -20.91 -22.68 12.12
CA LEU A 146 -19.60 -22.55 11.47
C LEU A 146 -19.45 -23.35 10.17
N SER A 147 -20.21 -24.45 10.02
CA SER A 147 -20.20 -25.28 8.80
C SER A 147 -21.15 -24.81 7.72
N GLN A 148 -21.95 -23.78 7.99
CA GLN A 148 -22.82 -23.17 6.99
C GLN A 148 -21.99 -22.22 6.13
N ASP A 149 -22.27 -22.24 4.82
CA ASP A 149 -21.67 -21.30 3.89
C ASP A 149 -22.12 -19.89 4.29
N THR A 150 -21.18 -19.07 4.74
CA THR A 150 -21.48 -17.67 5.06
C THR A 150 -21.44 -16.89 3.76
N SER A 151 -22.61 -16.46 3.29
CA SER A 151 -22.73 -15.63 2.09
C SER A 151 -22.05 -14.28 2.31
N ILE A 152 -21.08 -13.94 1.46
CA ILE A 152 -20.39 -12.64 1.48
C ILE A 152 -21.39 -11.51 1.34
N GLU A 153 -22.34 -11.66 0.42
CA GLU A 153 -23.41 -10.69 0.19
C GLU A 153 -24.20 -10.40 1.47
N ASP A 154 -24.48 -11.42 2.29
CA ASP A 154 -25.23 -11.24 3.55
C ASP A 154 -24.39 -10.50 4.59
N VAL A 155 -23.09 -10.80 4.68
CA VAL A 155 -22.16 -10.09 5.58
C VAL A 155 -21.97 -8.65 5.12
N ALA A 156 -21.74 -8.41 3.83
CA ALA A 156 -21.57 -7.08 3.25
C ALA A 156 -22.85 -6.24 3.40
N GLN A 157 -24.02 -6.83 3.18
CA GLN A 157 -25.31 -6.19 3.40
C GLN A 157 -25.53 -5.86 4.88
N THR A 158 -25.25 -6.81 5.79
CA THR A 158 -25.37 -6.58 7.24
C THR A 158 -24.45 -5.47 7.73
N ILE A 159 -23.22 -5.42 7.21
CA ILE A 159 -22.25 -4.36 7.52
C ILE A 159 -22.76 -3.01 7.00
N ARG A 160 -23.26 -2.96 5.76
CA ARG A 160 -23.81 -1.73 5.15
C ARG A 160 -25.06 -1.22 5.86
N GLU A 161 -25.94 -2.11 6.31
CA GLU A 161 -27.14 -1.75 7.07
C GLU A 161 -26.82 -1.25 8.49
N LYS A 162 -25.71 -1.72 9.10
CA LYS A 162 -25.32 -1.36 10.47
C LYS A 162 -24.34 -0.20 10.58
N LEU A 163 -23.61 0.12 9.52
CA LEU A 163 -22.73 1.29 9.48
C LEU A 163 -23.49 2.53 9.00
N PRO A 164 -23.54 3.62 9.78
CA PRO A 164 -24.11 4.88 9.30
C PRO A 164 -23.22 5.40 8.16
N GLU A 165 -23.81 5.66 6.99
CA GLU A 165 -23.13 6.41 5.92
C GLU A 165 -22.71 7.77 6.49
N LYS A 166 -21.40 8.04 6.47
CA LYS A 166 -20.80 9.31 6.90
C LYS A 166 -20.23 10.04 5.71
#